data_AF-C3N732-F1
#
_entry.id   AF-C3N732-F1
#
_cell.length_a   1.000
_cell.length_b   1.000
_cell.length_c   1.000
_cell.angle_alpha   90.00
_cell.angle_beta   90.00
_cell.angle_gamma   90.00
#
_symmetry.space_group_name_H-M   'P 1'
#
loop_
_entity.id
_entity.type
_entity.pdbx_description
1 polymer ?
#
loop_
_entity_poly.entity_id
_entity_poly.type
_entity_poly.pdbx_seq_one_letter_code
_entity_poly.pdbx_strand_id
1 'polypeptide(L)'
;MVEPQYQEKVLGEVSLNFFIRSVEVEGRHNFYFKLYVRIKDDKNGTEIDQQFLSPEEYETHRILKDIEKLYNLASYSQNEKLAQGAKEEILKLIALLLSRVS
;
A
#
# COMPACT_ATOMS: atom_id res chain seq x y z
N MET A 1 -8.11 26.03 -38.03
CA MET A 1 -7.17 25.24 -37.20
C MET A 1 -7.80 23.87 -37.04
N VAL A 2 -7.15 22.80 -37.50
CA VAL A 2 -7.64 21.43 -37.34
C VAL A 2 -7.07 20.95 -36.01
N GLU A 3 -7.92 20.82 -34.99
CA GLU A 3 -7.54 20.21 -33.73
C GLU A 3 -7.21 18.73 -34.00
N PRO A 4 -6.04 18.22 -33.59
CA PRO A 4 -5.75 16.81 -33.76
C PRO A 4 -6.75 16.01 -32.92
N GLN A 5 -7.55 15.16 -33.58
CA GLN A 5 -8.38 14.16 -32.91
C GLN A 5 -7.47 13.04 -32.38
N TYR A 6 -6.92 13.23 -31.19
CA TYR A 6 -6.26 12.16 -30.47
C TYR A 6 -7.31 11.17 -29.96
N GLN A 7 -7.09 9.87 -30.20
CA GLN A 7 -7.88 8.81 -29.60
C GLN A 7 -7.18 8.31 -28.33
N GLU A 8 -7.87 8.37 -27.19
CA GLU A 8 -7.41 7.74 -25.96
C GLU A 8 -7.62 6.22 -26.05
N LYS A 9 -6.60 5.45 -25.67
CA LYS A 9 -6.67 4.00 -25.55
C LYS A 9 -6.35 3.60 -24.13
N VAL A 10 -7.30 2.95 -23.46
CA VAL A 10 -7.07 2.33 -22.15
C VAL A 10 -6.11 1.15 -22.34
N LEU A 11 -4.94 1.23 -21.71
CA LEU A 11 -3.91 0.18 -21.77
C LEU A 11 -3.98 -0.78 -20.59
N GLY A 12 -4.59 -0.35 -19.48
CA GLY A 12 -4.72 -1.13 -18.27
C GLY A 12 -5.52 -0.36 -17.23
N GLU A 13 -6.10 -1.11 -16.30
CA GLU A 13 -6.86 -0.57 -15.17
C GLU A 13 -6.52 -1.41 -13.94
N VAL A 14 -6.44 -0.78 -12.78
CA VAL A 14 -6.20 -1.43 -11.49
C VAL A 14 -7.27 -0.93 -10.53
N SER A 15 -8.01 -1.84 -9.90
CA SER A 15 -8.98 -1.54 -8.84
C SER A 15 -8.49 -2.17 -7.55
N LEU A 16 -8.25 -1.34 -6.54
CA LEU A 16 -7.82 -1.76 -5.21
C LEU A 16 -8.71 -1.10 -4.17
N ASN A 17 -9.29 -1.91 -3.30
CA ASN A 17 -10.05 -1.43 -2.16
C ASN A 17 -9.19 -1.49 -0.90
N PHE A 18 -8.97 -0.33 -0.27
CA PHE A 18 -8.27 -0.22 1.01
C PHE A 18 -9.29 0.02 2.12
N PHE A 19 -9.39 -0.94 3.04
CA PHE A 19 -10.12 -0.77 4.28
C PHE A 19 -9.12 -0.58 5.42
N ILE A 20 -9.12 0.61 6.01
CA ILE A 20 -8.17 1.02 7.04
C ILE A 20 -8.94 1.41 8.30
N ARG A 21 -8.55 0.82 9.44
CA ARG A 21 -9.17 1.10 10.73
C ARG A 21 -8.10 1.33 11.79
N SER A 22 -8.08 2.55 12.32
CA SER A 22 -7.29 2.90 13.50
C SER A 22 -8.01 2.47 14.77
N VAL A 23 -7.27 1.91 15.72
CA VAL A 23 -7.78 1.47 17.01
C VAL A 23 -6.84 1.99 18.09
N GLU A 24 -7.40 2.70 19.05
CA GLU A 24 -6.70 3.07 20.27
C GLU A 24 -6.70 1.90 21.24
N VAL A 25 -5.54 1.61 21.84
CA VAL A 25 -5.38 0.53 22.81
C VAL A 25 -4.88 1.12 24.12
N GLU A 26 -5.77 1.15 25.11
CA GLU A 26 -5.48 1.58 26.47
C GLU A 26 -5.29 0.37 27.39
N GLY A 27 -4.12 0.30 28.03
CA GLY A 27 -3.82 -0.60 29.14
C GLY A 27 -3.63 0.17 30.45
N ARG A 28 -3.47 -0.54 31.57
CA ARG A 28 -3.26 0.10 32.90
C ARG A 28 -2.08 1.07 32.96
N HIS A 29 -1.04 0.86 32.14
CA HIS A 29 0.19 1.67 32.14
C HIS A 29 0.65 2.06 30.74
N ASN A 30 -0.08 1.69 29.70
CA ASN A 30 0.39 1.76 28.32
C ASN A 30 -0.73 2.30 27.43
N PHE A 31 -0.36 3.12 26.47
CA PHE A 31 -1.25 3.67 25.46
C PHE A 31 -0.55 3.58 24.11
N TYR A 32 -1.20 3.01 23.11
CA TYR A 32 -0.66 2.96 21.75
C TYR A 32 -1.77 2.78 20.72
N PHE A 33 -1.48 3.14 19.47
CA PHE A 33 -2.40 2.94 18.36
C PHE A 33 -2.08 1.65 17.60
N LYS A 34 -3.13 1.05 17.04
CA LYS A 34 -3.03 -0.03 16.05
C LYS A 34 -3.69 0.41 14.77
N LEU A 35 -3.13 -0.01 13.65
CA LEU A 35 -3.76 0.11 12.35
C LEU A 35 -4.08 -1.27 11.81
N TYR A 36 -5.36 -1.54 11.56
CA TYR A 36 -5.80 -2.71 10.82
C TYR A 36 -6.01 -2.31 9.36
N VAL A 37 -5.33 -2.99 8.46
CA VAL A 37 -5.39 -2.76 7.02
C VAL A 37 -5.86 -4.04 6.35
N ARG A 38 -6.83 -3.88 5.45
CA ARG A 38 -7.26 -4.92 4.52
C ARG A 38 -7.26 -4.35 3.11
N ILE A 39 -6.59 -5.04 2.19
CA ILE A 39 -6.46 -4.63 0.79
C ILE A 39 -7.07 -5.72 -0.08
N LYS A 40 -8.01 -5.36 -0.94
CA LYS A 40 -8.63 -6.29 -1.90
C LYS A 40 -8.33 -5.86 -3.33
N ASP A 41 -7.84 -6.81 -4.11
CA ASP A 41 -7.73 -6.69 -5.56
C ASP A 41 -8.98 -7.31 -6.20
N ASP A 42 -9.85 -6.46 -6.74
CA ASP A 42 -11.12 -6.89 -7.32
C ASP A 42 -10.94 -7.78 -8.56
N LYS A 43 -9.78 -7.70 -9.25
CA LYS A 43 -9.53 -8.49 -10.46
C LYS A 43 -9.09 -9.91 -10.15
N ASN A 44 -8.24 -10.08 -9.13
CA ASN A 44 -7.58 -11.35 -8.87
C ASN A 44 -8.08 -12.07 -7.60
N GLY A 45 -8.94 -11.41 -6.82
CA GLY A 45 -9.47 -11.94 -5.56
C GLY A 45 -8.45 -12.01 -4.43
N THR A 46 -7.26 -11.43 -4.64
CA THR A 46 -6.19 -11.36 -3.62
C THR A 46 -6.63 -10.47 -2.47
N GLU A 47 -6.51 -10.97 -1.25
CA GLU A 47 -6.78 -10.24 -0.02
C GLU A 47 -5.51 -10.20 0.84
N ILE A 48 -5.10 -9.00 1.24
CA ILE A 48 -3.96 -8.76 2.13
C ILE A 48 -4.52 -8.20 3.44
N ASP A 49 -4.35 -8.95 4.53
CA ASP A 49 -4.60 -8.45 5.89
C ASP A 49 -3.26 -8.09 6.56
N GLN A 50 -3.18 -6.90 7.14
CA GLN A 50 -1.99 -6.39 7.82
C GLN A 50 -2.37 -5.64 9.10
N GLN A 51 -1.53 -5.77 10.13
CA GLN A 51 -1.61 -4.98 11.35
C GLN A 51 -0.32 -4.17 11.54
N PHE A 52 -0.44 -2.88 11.84
CA PHE A 52 0.68 -2.06 12.31
C PHE A 52 0.48 -1.75 13.79
N LEU A 53 1.57 -1.87 14.56
CA LEU A 53 1.65 -1.42 15.95
C LEU A 53 2.35 -0.07 15.97
N SER A 54 1.84 0.87 16.77
CA SER A 54 2.39 2.22 16.86
C SER A 54 2.64 2.85 15.48
N PRO A 55 1.63 2.93 14.59
CA PRO A 55 1.77 3.44 13.22
C PRO A 55 2.39 4.86 13.14
N GLU A 56 2.32 5.62 14.22
CA GLU A 56 2.95 6.93 14.42
C GLU A 56 4.49 6.87 14.45
N GLU A 57 5.10 5.74 14.83
CA GLU A 57 6.56 5.58 14.89
C GLU A 57 7.20 5.46 13.50
N TYR A 58 6.40 5.17 12.48
CA TYR A 58 6.88 5.07 11.11
C TYR A 58 7.03 6.47 10.50
N GLU A 59 8.24 6.92 10.21
CA GLU A 59 8.44 8.23 9.60
C GLU A 59 8.09 8.21 8.10
N THR A 60 7.33 9.21 7.61
CA THR A 60 6.86 9.25 6.20
C THR A 60 8.01 9.10 5.20
N HIS A 61 9.14 9.77 5.43
CA HIS A 61 10.29 9.70 4.52
C HIS A 61 10.93 8.30 4.51
N ARG A 62 10.89 7.56 5.63
CA ARG A 62 11.38 6.18 5.67
C ARG A 62 10.46 5.25 4.90
N ILE A 63 9.16 5.41 5.07
CA ILE A 63 8.15 4.64 4.32
C ILE A 63 8.37 4.81 2.81
N LEU A 64 8.52 6.05 2.33
CA LEU A 64 8.75 6.33 0.91
C LEU A 64 10.07 5.70 0.40
N LYS A 65 11.14 5.78 1.19
CA LYS A 65 12.43 5.17 0.85
C LYS A 65 12.33 3.64 0.77
N ASP A 66 11.54 3.02 1.64
CA ASP A 66 11.36 1.56 1.62
C ASP A 66 10.46 1.12 0.46
N ILE A 67 9.43 1.90 0.10
CA ILE A 67 8.66 1.70 -1.13
C ILE A 67 9.58 1.73 -2.36
N GLU A 68 10.48 2.72 -2.46
CA GLU A 68 11.43 2.83 -3.58
C GLU A 68 12.32 1.57 -3.70
N LYS A 69 12.89 1.11 -2.58
CA LYS A 69 13.72 -0.11 -2.57
C LYS A 69 12.92 -1.33 -3.01
N LEU A 70 11.70 -1.50 -2.50
CA LEU A 70 10.84 -2.62 -2.86
C LEU A 70 10.40 -2.56 -4.32
N TYR A 71 10.15 -1.36 -4.85
CA TYR A 71 9.83 -1.16 -6.26
C TYR A 71 10.99 -1.60 -7.15
N ASN A 72 12.21 -1.20 -6.81
CA ASN A 72 13.41 -1.63 -7.52
C ASN A 72 13.57 -3.17 -7.44
N LEU A 73 13.38 -3.75 -6.25
CA LEU A 73 13.42 -5.20 -6.09
C LEU A 73 12.38 -5.91 -6.96
N ALA A 74 11.13 -5.43 -6.98
CA ALA A 74 10.05 -6.00 -7.77
C ALA A 74 10.31 -5.87 -9.29
N SER A 75 10.92 -4.77 -9.72
CA SER A 75 11.15 -4.47 -11.13
C SER A 75 12.34 -5.23 -11.73
N TYR A 76 13.37 -5.53 -10.92
CA TYR A 76 14.61 -6.17 -11.39
C TYR A 76 14.78 -7.62 -10.93
N SER A 77 13.88 -8.14 -10.09
CA SER A 77 13.93 -9.54 -9.66
C SER A 77 13.53 -10.50 -10.79
N GLN A 78 14.35 -11.50 -11.05
CA GLN A 78 14.00 -12.65 -11.91
C GLN A 78 13.16 -13.70 -11.17
N ASN A 79 12.98 -13.53 -9.85
CA ASN A 79 12.17 -14.41 -9.02
C ASN A 79 10.77 -13.81 -8.86
N GLU A 80 9.79 -14.44 -9.50
CA GLU A 80 8.39 -14.01 -9.47
C GLU A 80 7.80 -13.97 -8.06
N LYS A 81 8.15 -14.92 -7.18
CA LYS A 81 7.67 -14.92 -5.79
C LYS A 81 8.23 -13.73 -5.01
N LEU A 82 9.50 -13.41 -5.22
CA LEU A 82 10.13 -12.25 -4.58
C LEU A 82 9.52 -10.95 -5.10
N ALA A 83 9.28 -10.85 -6.40
CA ALA A 83 8.63 -9.68 -7.00
C ALA A 83 7.20 -9.51 -6.49
N GLN A 84 6.45 -10.60 -6.34
CA GLN A 84 5.10 -10.59 -5.79
C GLN A 84 5.09 -10.16 -4.31
N GLY A 85 5.97 -10.74 -3.49
CA GLY A 85 6.10 -10.34 -2.08
C GLY A 85 6.48 -8.86 -1.92
N ALA A 86 7.37 -8.35 -2.78
CA ALA A 86 7.72 -6.94 -2.79
C ALA A 86 6.53 -6.04 -3.15
N LYS A 87 5.69 -6.42 -4.12
CA LYS A 87 4.45 -5.70 -4.45
C LYS A 87 3.48 -5.66 -3.29
N GLU A 88 3.29 -6.78 -2.58
CA GLU A 88 2.42 -6.85 -1.41
C GLU A 88 2.90 -5.92 -0.29
N GLU A 89 4.21 -5.88 -0.02
CA GLU A 89 4.77 -4.95 0.97
C GLU A 89 4.62 -3.48 0.55
N ILE A 90 4.79 -3.16 -0.73
CA ILE A 90 4.50 -1.80 -1.23
C ILE A 90 3.06 -1.41 -0.93
N LEU A 91 2.08 -2.29 -1.21
CA LEU A 91 0.67 -2.00 -0.95
C LEU A 91 0.38 -1.77 0.53
N LYS A 92 1.01 -2.55 1.43
CA LYS A 92 0.89 -2.36 2.89
C LYS A 92 1.45 -1.00 3.32
N LEU A 93 2.60 -0.59 2.78
CA LEU A 93 3.21 0.71 3.07
C LEU A 93 2.38 1.88 2.50
N ILE A 94 1.78 1.71 1.32
CA ILE A 94 0.83 2.69 0.76
C ILE A 94 -0.38 2.84 1.69
N ALA A 95 -0.93 1.74 2.21
CA ALA A 95 -2.04 1.81 3.17
C ALA A 95 -1.66 2.59 4.43
N LEU A 96 -0.44 2.43 4.94
CA LEU A 96 0.09 3.20 6.07
C LEU A 96 0.26 4.70 5.75
N LEU A 97 0.51 5.06 4.48
CA LEU A 97 0.52 6.47 4.05
C LEU A 97 -0.91 7.02 3.93
N LEU A 98 -1.82 6.25 3.34
CA LEU A 98 -3.23 6.62 3.20
C LEU A 98 -3.87 6.90 4.56
N SER A 99 -3.52 6.13 5.59
CA SER A 99 -4.04 6.33 6.96
C SER A 99 -3.65 7.65 7.60
N ARG A 100 -2.71 8.42 7.02
CA ARG A 100 -2.24 9.72 7.53
C ARG A 100 -2.93 10.90 6.87
N VAL A 101 -3.58 10.67 5.73
CA VAL A 101 -4.20 11.70 4.90
C VAL A 101 -5.71 11.53 4.78
N SER A 102 -6.27 10.47 5.37
CA SER A 102 -7.70 10.16 5.37
C SER A 102 -8.38 10.62 6.65
#